data_AF-A0A9D5A9B1-F1
#
_entry.id   AF-A0A9D5A9B1-F1
#
_cell.length_a   1.000
_cell.length_b   1.000
_cell.length_c   1.000
_cell.angle_alpha   90.00
_cell.angle_beta   90.00
_cell.angle_gamma   90.00
#
_symmetry.space_group_name_H-M   'P 1'
#
loop_
_entity.id
_entity.type
_entity.pdbx_description
1 polymer ?
#
loop_
_entity_poly.entity_id
_entity_poly.type
_entity_poly.pdbx_seq_one_letter_code
_entity_poly.pdbx_strand_id
1 'polypeptide(L)'
;MDRLVKAEVKELELHFQKNQKCSSTFKLTNLMHTMTVAVSLTTTNPSAFSINKPLSVIPPLSSASYVLHLSNLNQPPLSDSADVITVKTSMLPTGKANTEDLRRLFNKPGPHVFRDAVITVALVGPSVAEFIISKYDYAAQTRSLFTKGISVCAKADLTSLLKPAVESGSVDYVADLIAAGGDASFEDLKGRSLIPLAIRTGKLDVLKLLVASGCRINDSVDFVLHEAAVLNRIDVVKFLFDYFGDELDVNSMNTESKTPIHMAAMEGHVSVIEFFVSVGGNPNAVDSQKWTPLHHAASRCHLKAVEFLLEQSDVKYARDINGKTPFEIAGESGHTRLFGLLRYGDALLRAARVDNVHALKKCLGEGAEVNRKDQNGWTPLHWASFKGRIKSVKVLLEHGAEVDCVDDAGYTPLHCAAEAGHLQVALVLIAHGGCQTNLKTFQHVSPLGSFKKHVSLDYYNKKSETIA
;
A
#
# COMPACT_ATOMS: atom_id res chain seq x y z
N MET A 1 59.84 -24.17 -14.52
CA MET A 1 59.10 -24.54 -13.30
C MET A 1 58.37 -23.28 -12.90
N ASP A 2 57.07 -23.23 -13.15
CA ASP A 2 56.39 -21.92 -13.27
C ASP A 2 55.87 -21.41 -11.92
N ARG A 3 55.94 -22.25 -10.87
CA ARG A 3 55.54 -21.94 -9.50
C ARG A 3 56.42 -22.68 -8.49
N LEU A 4 56.90 -21.98 -7.47
CA LEU A 4 57.67 -22.56 -6.34
C LEU A 4 56.76 -23.02 -5.21
N VAL A 5 55.59 -22.40 -5.07
CA VAL A 5 54.60 -22.67 -4.03
C VAL A 5 53.21 -22.88 -4.63
N LYS A 6 52.41 -23.73 -3.98
CA LYS A 6 50.99 -23.92 -4.28
C LYS A 6 50.15 -23.42 -3.11
N ALA A 7 49.15 -22.57 -3.39
CA ALA A 7 48.12 -22.21 -2.42
C ALA A 7 47.07 -23.32 -2.32
N GLU A 8 46.63 -23.61 -1.09
CA GLU A 8 45.56 -24.59 -0.81
C GLU A 8 44.22 -24.15 -1.41
N VAL A 9 43.97 -22.84 -1.37
CA VAL A 9 42.74 -22.23 -1.89
C VAL A 9 43.05 -21.17 -2.94
N LYS A 10 42.17 -21.05 -3.94
CA LYS A 10 42.18 -19.93 -4.91
C LYS A 10 41.39 -18.73 -4.41
N GLU A 11 40.44 -18.97 -3.52
CA GLU A 11 39.57 -17.97 -2.89
C GLU A 11 39.54 -18.23 -1.38
N LEU A 12 39.74 -17.18 -0.60
CA LEU A 12 39.73 -17.18 0.85
C LEU A 12 38.44 -16.53 1.35
N GLU A 13 37.58 -17.33 1.97
CA GLU A 13 36.35 -16.86 2.59
C GLU A 13 36.66 -16.28 3.98
N LEU A 14 36.23 -15.04 4.20
CA LEU A 14 36.38 -14.35 5.48
C LEU A 14 35.00 -13.99 6.01
N HIS A 15 34.61 -14.63 7.11
CA HIS A 15 33.35 -14.37 7.80
C HIS A 15 33.38 -12.99 8.45
N PHE A 16 32.57 -12.07 7.94
CA PHE A 16 32.46 -10.73 8.51
C PHE A 16 31.37 -10.68 9.57
N GLN A 17 31.75 -10.18 10.75
CA GLN A 17 30.84 -9.88 11.84
C GLN A 17 31.09 -8.45 12.31
N LYS A 18 30.01 -7.68 12.42
CA LYS A 18 30.06 -6.28 12.81
C LYS A 18 30.71 -6.12 14.20
N ASN A 19 31.66 -5.20 14.32
CA ASN A 19 32.38 -4.88 15.55
C ASN A 19 33.19 -6.04 16.15
N GLN A 20 33.51 -7.06 15.37
CA GLN A 20 34.31 -8.20 15.80
C GLN A 20 35.58 -8.35 14.97
N LYS A 21 36.63 -8.90 15.59
CA LYS A 21 37.86 -9.23 14.88
C LYS A 21 37.61 -10.46 14.01
N CYS A 22 37.61 -10.26 12.71
CA CYS A 22 37.39 -11.31 11.73
C CYS A 22 38.74 -11.80 11.19
N SER A 23 38.93 -13.10 11.08
CA SER A 23 40.14 -13.67 10.50
C SER A 23 39.88 -14.98 9.77
N SER A 24 40.67 -15.23 8.74
CA SER A 24 40.62 -16.49 7.99
C SER A 24 42.03 -17.03 7.75
N THR A 25 42.16 -18.35 7.66
CA THR A 25 43.46 -19.04 7.55
C THR A 25 43.58 -19.73 6.21
N PHE A 26 44.76 -19.64 5.59
CA PHE A 26 45.09 -20.38 4.36
C PHE A 26 46.49 -20.99 4.45
N LYS A 27 46.75 -22.04 3.67
CA LYS A 27 48.07 -22.68 3.62
C LYS A 27 48.74 -22.50 2.27
N LEU A 28 50.06 -22.42 2.33
CA LEU A 28 50.94 -22.47 1.17
C LEU A 28 51.89 -23.66 1.32
N THR A 29 52.02 -24.46 0.27
CA THR A 29 52.89 -25.65 0.23
C THR A 29 54.07 -25.40 -0.70
N ASN A 30 55.28 -25.63 -0.19
CA ASN A 30 56.50 -25.59 -1.00
C ASN A 30 56.58 -26.83 -1.89
N LEU A 31 56.72 -26.62 -3.20
CA LEU A 31 56.81 -27.68 -4.21
C LEU A 31 58.25 -28.17 -4.43
N MET A 32 59.24 -27.50 -3.84
CA MET A 32 60.65 -27.83 -3.99
C MET A 32 61.06 -28.98 -3.05
N HIS A 33 61.72 -29.99 -3.61
CA HIS A 33 62.22 -31.15 -2.85
C HIS A 33 63.48 -30.86 -2.03
N THR A 34 64.33 -29.94 -2.50
CA THR A 34 65.67 -29.72 -1.92
C THR A 34 65.90 -28.29 -1.45
N MET A 35 65.03 -27.35 -1.83
CA MET A 35 65.25 -25.92 -1.58
C MET A 35 64.14 -25.31 -0.73
N THR A 36 64.58 -24.45 0.18
CA THR A 36 63.70 -23.59 0.96
C THR A 36 63.21 -22.42 0.08
N VAL A 37 61.95 -22.02 0.25
CA VAL A 37 61.34 -20.93 -0.53
C VAL A 37 61.02 -19.73 0.36
N ALA A 38 61.47 -18.56 -0.06
CA ALA A 38 61.07 -17.28 0.51
C ALA A 38 59.67 -16.92 0.02
N VAL A 39 58.81 -16.41 0.90
CA VAL A 39 57.44 -16.01 0.55
C VAL A 39 57.18 -14.59 1.02
N SER A 40 56.63 -13.77 0.13
CA SER A 40 56.07 -12.44 0.40
C SER A 40 54.59 -12.39 0.03
N LEU A 41 53.79 -11.91 0.97
CA LEU A 41 52.34 -11.76 0.86
C LEU A 41 51.97 -10.29 0.94
N THR A 42 51.22 -9.81 -0.06
CA THR A 42 50.73 -8.44 -0.12
C THR A 42 49.25 -8.43 -0.48
N THR A 43 48.46 -7.60 0.20
CA THR A 43 47.03 -7.38 -0.10
C THR A 43 46.83 -6.16 -0.99
N THR A 44 45.75 -6.14 -1.77
CA THR A 44 45.32 -4.96 -2.54
C THR A 44 44.85 -3.81 -1.64
N ASN A 45 44.25 -4.14 -0.50
CA ASN A 45 43.74 -3.19 0.48
C ASN A 45 44.44 -3.36 1.84
N PRO A 46 45.63 -2.75 2.02
CA PRO A 46 46.42 -2.89 3.24
C PRO A 46 45.86 -2.11 4.44
N SER A 47 44.91 -1.18 4.24
CA SER A 47 44.24 -0.49 5.34
C SER A 47 43.16 -1.35 5.99
N ALA A 48 42.46 -2.17 5.20
CA ALA A 48 41.44 -3.09 5.70
C ALA A 48 42.02 -4.44 6.18
N PHE A 49 43.02 -4.98 5.47
CA PHE A 49 43.52 -6.34 5.72
C PHE A 49 44.99 -6.35 6.17
N SER A 50 45.28 -7.16 7.18
CA SER A 50 46.63 -7.42 7.68
C SER A 50 46.93 -8.91 7.72
N ILE A 51 48.17 -9.31 7.42
CA ILE A 51 48.61 -10.71 7.45
C ILE A 51 49.60 -10.88 8.60
N ASN A 52 49.44 -11.92 9.42
CA ASN A 52 50.27 -12.15 10.61
C ASN A 52 51.78 -12.33 10.31
N LYS A 53 52.12 -12.93 9.17
CA LYS A 53 53.49 -13.22 8.72
C LYS A 53 53.63 -12.88 7.22
N PRO A 54 53.72 -11.59 6.84
CA PRO A 54 53.74 -11.19 5.43
C PRO A 54 55.05 -11.59 4.73
N LEU A 55 56.14 -11.78 5.48
CA LEU A 55 57.42 -12.31 4.99
C LEU A 55 57.77 -13.56 5.78
N SER A 56 58.05 -14.65 5.08
CA SER A 56 58.31 -15.94 5.71
C SER A 56 59.13 -16.85 4.82
N VAL A 57 59.47 -18.01 5.35
CA VAL A 57 60.31 -19.02 4.70
C VAL A 57 59.63 -20.37 4.89
N ILE A 58 59.46 -21.13 3.81
CA ILE A 58 58.84 -22.46 3.83
C ILE A 58 59.92 -23.52 3.49
N PRO A 59 60.25 -24.42 4.43
CA PRO A 59 61.18 -25.53 4.18
C PRO A 59 60.75 -26.45 3.01
N PRO A 60 61.68 -27.24 2.45
CA PRO A 60 61.36 -28.19 1.37
C PRO A 60 60.23 -29.15 1.77
N LEU A 61 59.29 -29.40 0.84
CA LEU A 61 58.14 -30.30 1.01
C LEU A 61 57.26 -30.03 2.25
N SER A 62 57.31 -28.81 2.78
CA SER A 62 56.52 -28.41 3.95
C SER A 62 55.44 -27.40 3.58
N SER A 63 54.49 -27.22 4.50
CA SER A 63 53.41 -26.23 4.36
C SER A 63 53.44 -25.24 5.52
N ALA A 64 53.12 -23.98 5.24
CA ALA A 64 52.98 -22.93 6.24
C ALA A 64 51.56 -22.37 6.21
N SER A 65 51.00 -22.12 7.41
CA SER A 65 49.69 -21.48 7.59
C SER A 65 49.83 -19.99 7.81
N TYR A 66 48.99 -19.21 7.14
CA TYR A 66 48.92 -17.77 7.22
C TYR A 66 47.52 -17.34 7.64
N VAL A 67 47.43 -16.27 8.42
CA VAL A 67 46.16 -15.72 8.90
C VAL A 67 45.99 -14.33 8.32
N LEU A 68 44.89 -14.13 7.59
CA LEU A 68 44.41 -12.82 7.16
C LEU A 68 43.49 -12.28 8.27
N HIS A 69 43.81 -11.12 8.81
CA HIS A 69 43.01 -10.39 9.77
C HIS A 69 42.36 -9.19 9.09
N LEU A 70 41.06 -9.03 9.30
CA LEU A 70 40.35 -7.81 8.98
C LEU A 70 40.42 -6.86 10.17
N SER A 71 40.75 -5.59 9.91
CA SER A 71 40.69 -4.51 10.89
C SER A 71 39.29 -4.43 11.52
N ASN A 72 39.19 -4.01 12.78
CA ASN A 72 37.88 -3.86 13.42
C ASN A 72 37.11 -2.72 12.74
N LEU A 73 36.13 -3.08 11.91
CA LEU A 73 35.36 -2.17 11.08
C LEU A 73 33.87 -2.31 11.39
N ASN A 74 33.17 -1.17 11.32
CA ASN A 74 31.72 -1.13 11.50
C ASN A 74 30.96 -1.58 10.23
N GLN A 75 31.65 -1.64 9.08
CA GLN A 75 31.09 -1.95 7.77
C GLN A 75 32.05 -2.86 6.99
N PRO A 76 31.54 -3.75 6.13
CA PRO A 76 32.40 -4.58 5.29
C PRO A 76 33.11 -3.69 4.25
N PRO A 77 34.42 -3.85 4.04
CA PRO A 77 35.17 -3.08 3.04
C PRO A 77 34.89 -3.61 1.63
N LEU A 78 33.65 -3.45 1.15
CA LEU A 78 33.28 -3.82 -0.21
C LEU A 78 33.85 -2.79 -1.21
N SER A 79 34.44 -3.27 -2.29
CA SER A 79 35.00 -2.49 -3.39
C SER A 79 34.54 -3.06 -4.73
N ASP A 80 34.53 -2.23 -5.78
CA ASP A 80 34.16 -2.64 -7.14
C ASP A 80 35.10 -3.74 -7.70
N SER A 81 36.34 -3.81 -7.20
CA SER A 81 37.29 -4.89 -7.50
C SER A 81 37.46 -5.82 -6.31
N ALA A 82 37.43 -7.13 -6.56
CA ALA A 82 37.69 -8.13 -5.53
C ALA A 82 39.07 -7.92 -4.90
N ASP A 83 39.12 -7.97 -3.57
CA ASP A 83 40.40 -7.88 -2.85
C ASP A 83 41.21 -9.15 -3.04
N VAL A 84 42.54 -9.01 -3.13
CA VAL A 84 43.41 -10.11 -3.53
C VAL A 84 44.70 -10.14 -2.73
N ILE A 85 45.11 -11.33 -2.32
CA ILE A 85 46.43 -11.62 -1.75
C ILE A 85 47.33 -12.08 -2.90
N THR A 86 48.35 -11.28 -3.19
CA THR A 86 49.40 -11.68 -4.13
C THR A 86 50.51 -12.41 -3.40
N VAL A 87 50.82 -13.63 -3.84
CA VAL A 87 51.90 -14.48 -3.32
C VAL A 87 53.10 -14.34 -4.25
N LYS A 88 54.17 -13.74 -3.75
CA LYS A 88 55.47 -13.67 -4.42
C LYS A 88 56.45 -14.62 -3.76
N THR A 89 57.25 -15.32 -4.53
CA THR A 89 58.19 -16.32 -4.02
C THR A 89 59.56 -16.16 -4.65
N SER A 90 60.58 -16.67 -3.95
CA SER A 90 61.95 -16.71 -4.47
C SER A 90 62.71 -17.87 -3.81
N MET A 91 63.61 -18.51 -4.55
CA MET A 91 64.41 -19.61 -4.00
C MET A 91 65.44 -19.07 -2.99
N LEU A 92 65.62 -19.77 -1.87
CA LEU A 92 66.64 -19.46 -0.86
C LEU A 92 67.69 -20.59 -0.80
N PRO A 93 68.81 -20.48 -1.55
CA PRO A 93 69.85 -21.52 -1.56
C PRO A 93 70.52 -21.74 -0.20
N THR A 94 70.61 -20.70 0.63
CA THR A 94 71.25 -20.74 1.95
C THR A 94 70.34 -21.30 3.05
N GLY A 95 69.05 -21.51 2.76
CA GLY A 95 68.06 -22.05 3.68
C GLY A 95 67.70 -21.16 4.88
N LYS A 96 68.42 -20.06 5.13
CA LYS A 96 68.23 -19.13 6.25
C LYS A 96 68.24 -17.69 5.75
N ALA A 97 67.22 -16.93 6.11
CA ALA A 97 67.10 -15.50 5.86
C ALA A 97 66.35 -14.85 7.02
N ASN A 98 66.82 -13.69 7.50
CA ASN A 98 66.07 -12.90 8.47
C ASN A 98 65.02 -12.01 7.76
N THR A 99 64.17 -11.34 8.52
CA THR A 99 63.11 -10.49 7.96
C THR A 99 63.62 -9.34 7.10
N GLU A 100 64.80 -8.79 7.40
CA GLU A 100 65.40 -7.69 6.64
C GLU A 100 66.01 -8.17 5.32
N ASP A 101 66.61 -9.36 5.30
CA ASP A 101 67.07 -10.03 4.09
C ASP A 101 65.91 -10.30 3.13
N LEU A 102 64.77 -10.76 3.67
CA LEU A 102 63.54 -10.98 2.90
C LEU A 102 62.97 -9.67 2.34
N ARG A 103 62.96 -8.59 3.13
CA ARG A 103 62.53 -7.26 2.64
C ARG A 103 63.39 -6.79 1.47
N ARG A 104 64.71 -6.91 1.58
CA ARG A 104 65.64 -6.54 0.51
C ARG A 104 65.42 -7.37 -0.75
N LEU A 105 65.16 -8.68 -0.59
CA LEU A 105 64.89 -9.61 -1.69
C LEU A 105 63.63 -9.23 -2.47
N PHE A 106 62.54 -8.89 -1.79
CA PHE A 106 61.26 -8.58 -2.44
C PHE A 106 61.07 -7.10 -2.84
N ASN A 107 61.91 -6.18 -2.34
CA ASN A 107 61.87 -4.77 -2.72
C ASN A 107 62.43 -4.48 -4.12
N LYS A 108 63.32 -5.32 -4.64
CA LYS A 108 63.87 -5.17 -6.00
C LYS A 108 63.27 -6.24 -6.91
N PRO A 109 62.41 -5.88 -7.88
CA PRO A 109 61.94 -6.85 -8.85
C PRO A 109 63.12 -7.39 -9.66
N GLY A 110 63.24 -8.71 -9.74
CA GLY A 110 64.33 -9.39 -10.45
C GLY A 110 63.87 -10.75 -10.98
N PRO A 111 64.66 -11.39 -11.85
CA PRO A 111 64.28 -12.64 -12.54
C PRO A 111 64.09 -13.84 -11.60
N HIS A 112 64.45 -13.70 -10.32
CA HIS A 112 64.36 -14.72 -9.29
C HIS A 112 63.13 -14.59 -8.39
N VAL A 113 62.24 -13.62 -8.66
CA VAL A 113 60.98 -13.42 -7.93
C VAL A 113 59.81 -13.84 -8.81
N PHE A 114 59.08 -14.86 -8.38
CA PHE A 114 57.95 -15.43 -9.09
C PHE A 114 56.63 -14.97 -8.48
N ARG A 115 55.58 -14.83 -9.30
CA ARG A 115 54.21 -14.54 -8.85
C ARG A 115 53.40 -15.83 -8.91
N ASP A 116 53.56 -16.66 -7.89
CA ASP A 116 53.09 -18.05 -7.90
C ASP A 116 51.58 -18.20 -7.73
N ALA A 117 50.96 -17.32 -6.95
CA ALA A 117 49.54 -17.40 -6.67
C ALA A 117 48.92 -16.02 -6.44
N VAL A 118 47.62 -15.95 -6.71
CA VAL A 118 46.74 -14.81 -6.52
C VAL A 118 45.49 -15.39 -5.87
N ILE A 119 45.27 -15.08 -4.59
CA ILE A 119 44.17 -15.61 -3.79
C ILE A 119 43.13 -14.51 -3.62
N THR A 120 41.92 -14.69 -4.14
CA THR A 120 40.83 -13.72 -3.95
C THR A 120 40.31 -13.77 -2.52
N VAL A 121 39.92 -12.64 -1.96
CA VAL A 121 39.33 -12.52 -0.63
C VAL A 121 37.84 -12.26 -0.81
N ALA A 122 37.01 -13.19 -0.35
CA ALA A 122 35.56 -13.09 -0.41
C ALA A 122 35.01 -12.86 1.01
N LEU A 123 34.29 -11.76 1.19
CA LEU A 123 33.57 -11.50 2.44
C LEU A 123 32.26 -12.27 2.44
N VAL A 124 32.05 -13.08 3.47
CA VAL A 124 30.86 -13.92 3.63
C VAL A 124 30.19 -13.68 4.98
N GLY A 125 28.90 -14.03 5.06
CA GLY A 125 28.10 -13.97 6.29
C GLY A 125 26.94 -12.99 6.22
N PRO A 126 26.02 -13.07 7.20
CA PRO A 126 24.76 -12.34 7.16
C PRO A 126 24.95 -10.83 7.23
N SER A 127 25.92 -10.34 8.00
CA SER A 127 26.23 -8.90 8.07
C SER A 127 26.71 -8.31 6.74
N VAL A 128 27.32 -9.12 5.86
CA VAL A 128 27.70 -8.68 4.51
C VAL A 128 26.45 -8.54 3.65
N ALA A 129 25.60 -9.57 3.65
CA ALA A 129 24.36 -9.59 2.88
C ALA A 129 23.40 -8.45 3.31
N GLU A 130 23.24 -8.23 4.62
CA GLU A 130 22.45 -7.12 5.17
C GLU A 130 22.98 -5.75 4.73
N PHE A 131 24.30 -5.55 4.79
CA PHE A 131 24.92 -4.32 4.33
C PHE A 131 24.67 -4.09 2.84
N ILE A 132 24.81 -5.13 2.02
CA ILE A 132 24.56 -5.07 0.57
C ILE A 132 23.12 -4.65 0.28
N ILE A 133 22.14 -5.32 0.90
CA ILE A 133 20.71 -5.00 0.76
C ILE A 133 20.43 -3.53 1.11
N SER A 134 21.05 -3.03 2.19
CA SER A 134 20.79 -1.67 2.70
C SER A 134 21.41 -0.53 1.88
N LYS A 135 22.42 -0.83 1.06
CA LYS A 135 23.28 0.20 0.43
C LYS A 135 23.26 0.19 -1.09
N TYR A 136 22.96 -0.95 -1.71
CA TYR A 136 23.13 -1.12 -3.14
C TYR A 136 21.84 -1.60 -3.79
N ASP A 137 21.48 -0.92 -4.87
CA ASP A 137 20.50 -1.45 -5.81
C ASP A 137 21.02 -2.75 -6.43
N TYR A 138 20.08 -3.63 -6.75
CA TYR A 138 20.40 -4.94 -7.30
C TYR A 138 20.96 -4.80 -8.72
N ALA A 139 22.27 -4.98 -8.88
CA ALA A 139 22.99 -4.96 -10.15
C ALA A 139 23.88 -6.21 -10.29
N ALA A 140 24.40 -6.50 -11.48
CA ALA A 140 25.14 -7.73 -11.76
C ALA A 140 26.36 -7.93 -10.83
N GLN A 141 27.10 -6.86 -10.50
CA GLN A 141 28.24 -6.91 -9.57
C GLN A 141 27.78 -7.09 -8.12
N THR A 142 26.69 -6.41 -7.73
CA THR A 142 26.08 -6.55 -6.41
C THR A 142 25.54 -7.96 -6.19
N ARG A 143 24.99 -8.61 -7.22
CA ARG A 143 24.47 -9.98 -7.19
C ARG A 143 25.57 -10.99 -6.86
N SER A 144 26.74 -10.89 -7.48
CA SER A 144 27.83 -11.84 -7.20
C SER A 144 28.35 -11.69 -5.77
N LEU A 145 28.48 -10.45 -5.29
CA LEU A 145 28.85 -10.16 -3.90
C LEU A 145 27.78 -10.67 -2.92
N PHE A 146 26.50 -10.48 -3.25
CA PHE A 146 25.38 -10.92 -2.41
C PHE A 146 25.30 -12.43 -2.32
N THR A 147 25.28 -13.12 -3.46
CA THR A 147 25.23 -14.60 -3.53
C THR A 147 26.42 -15.22 -2.81
N LYS A 148 27.61 -14.61 -2.92
CA LYS A 148 28.78 -15.02 -2.13
C LYS A 148 28.59 -14.73 -0.64
N GLY A 149 28.06 -13.57 -0.28
CA GLY A 149 27.72 -13.18 1.08
C GLY A 149 26.84 -14.21 1.80
N ILE A 150 25.82 -14.72 1.11
CA ILE A 150 24.86 -15.67 1.67
C ILE A 150 25.29 -17.14 1.58
N SER A 151 26.35 -17.46 0.81
CA SER A 151 26.76 -18.84 0.50
C SER A 151 27.10 -19.72 1.71
N VAL A 152 27.49 -19.12 2.84
CA VAL A 152 27.85 -19.83 4.08
C VAL A 152 26.85 -19.54 5.22
N CYS A 153 25.72 -18.90 4.93
CA CYS A 153 24.71 -18.58 5.93
C CYS A 153 23.87 -19.80 6.29
N ALA A 154 23.54 -19.97 7.58
CA ALA A 154 22.61 -21.00 8.00
C ALA A 154 21.17 -20.61 7.59
N LYS A 155 20.25 -21.59 7.57
CA LYS A 155 18.82 -21.33 7.26
C LYS A 155 18.25 -20.18 8.11
N ALA A 156 18.55 -20.14 9.41
CA ALA A 156 18.07 -19.10 10.30
C ALA A 156 18.56 -17.69 9.91
N ASP A 157 19.83 -17.59 9.49
CA ASP A 157 20.42 -16.34 9.02
C ASP A 157 19.75 -15.89 7.72
N LEU A 158 19.57 -16.79 6.75
CA LEU A 158 18.88 -16.52 5.49
C LEU A 158 17.45 -16.04 5.72
N THR A 159 16.72 -16.70 6.61
CA THR A 159 15.37 -16.29 7.02
C THR A 159 15.38 -14.88 7.64
N SER A 160 16.34 -14.56 8.50
CA SER A 160 16.45 -13.23 9.10
C SER A 160 16.71 -12.12 8.08
N LEU A 161 17.42 -12.44 6.98
CA LEU A 161 17.74 -11.51 5.89
C LEU A 161 16.56 -11.26 4.94
N LEU A 162 15.53 -12.10 4.94
CA LEU A 162 14.34 -11.89 4.11
C LEU A 162 13.61 -10.60 4.47
N LYS A 163 13.55 -10.24 5.76
CA LYS A 163 12.91 -9.00 6.20
C LYS A 163 13.53 -7.75 5.57
N PRO A 164 14.84 -7.46 5.73
CA PRO A 164 15.45 -6.30 5.08
C PRO A 164 15.39 -6.41 3.55
N ALA A 165 15.46 -7.61 2.96
CA ALA A 165 15.30 -7.80 1.51
C ALA A 165 13.91 -7.37 1.03
N VAL A 166 12.84 -7.76 1.74
CA VAL A 166 11.47 -7.32 1.43
C VAL A 166 11.33 -5.81 1.62
N GLU A 167 11.88 -5.24 2.70
CA GLU A 167 11.86 -3.78 2.95
C GLU A 167 12.56 -2.99 1.84
N SER A 168 13.62 -3.54 1.24
CA SER A 168 14.28 -2.92 0.09
C SER A 168 13.40 -2.89 -1.17
N GLY A 169 12.37 -3.74 -1.25
CA GLY A 169 11.50 -3.88 -2.41
C GLY A 169 12.15 -4.59 -3.62
N SER A 170 13.36 -5.15 -3.47
CA SER A 170 14.04 -5.90 -4.52
C SER A 170 13.56 -7.34 -4.57
N VAL A 171 12.94 -7.71 -5.70
CA VAL A 171 12.48 -9.08 -5.96
C VAL A 171 13.66 -10.05 -6.02
N ASP A 172 14.79 -9.61 -6.58
CA ASP A 172 15.94 -10.47 -6.82
C ASP A 172 16.66 -10.86 -5.51
N TYR A 173 16.82 -9.93 -4.55
CA TYR A 173 17.36 -10.29 -3.23
C TYR A 173 16.48 -11.32 -2.52
N VAL A 174 15.15 -11.14 -2.57
CA VAL A 174 14.19 -12.08 -1.97
C VAL A 174 14.28 -13.44 -2.67
N ALA A 175 14.35 -13.46 -4.00
CA ALA A 175 14.44 -14.69 -4.79
C ALA A 175 15.72 -15.47 -4.50
N ASP A 176 16.88 -14.80 -4.46
CA ASP A 176 18.16 -15.43 -4.18
C ASP A 176 18.21 -15.99 -2.73
N LEU A 177 17.61 -15.30 -1.76
CA LEU A 177 17.52 -15.79 -0.37
C LEU A 177 16.62 -17.02 -0.23
N ILE A 178 15.46 -17.03 -0.90
CA ILE A 178 14.56 -18.19 -0.92
C ILE A 178 15.24 -19.37 -1.63
N ALA A 179 15.91 -19.12 -2.76
CA ALA A 179 16.66 -20.13 -3.50
C ALA A 179 17.82 -20.73 -2.68
N ALA A 180 18.45 -19.94 -1.80
CA ALA A 180 19.46 -20.39 -0.86
C ALA A 180 18.90 -21.20 0.32
N GLY A 181 17.57 -21.31 0.46
CA GLY A 181 16.89 -22.07 1.51
C GLY A 181 16.33 -21.23 2.66
N GLY A 182 16.27 -19.90 2.50
CA GLY A 182 15.59 -19.01 3.43
C GLY A 182 14.09 -19.32 3.51
N ASP A 183 13.56 -19.30 4.72
CA ASP A 183 12.17 -19.65 4.98
C ASP A 183 11.24 -18.44 4.80
N ALA A 184 10.58 -18.31 3.66
CA ALA A 184 9.63 -17.22 3.43
C ALA A 184 8.32 -17.35 4.22
N SER A 185 8.05 -18.52 4.81
CA SER A 185 6.88 -18.76 5.66
C SER A 185 7.11 -18.42 7.13
N PHE A 186 8.25 -17.79 7.46
CA PHE A 186 8.54 -17.43 8.84
C PHE A 186 7.58 -16.38 9.37
N GLU A 187 7.24 -16.52 10.65
CA GLU A 187 6.45 -15.56 11.39
C GLU A 187 7.32 -14.81 12.41
N ASP A 188 7.03 -13.53 12.64
CA ASP A 188 7.71 -12.77 13.69
C ASP A 188 7.24 -13.20 15.10
N LEU A 189 7.80 -12.58 16.15
CA LEU A 189 7.42 -12.88 17.54
C LEU A 189 5.94 -12.64 17.86
N LYS A 190 5.20 -11.95 16.98
CA LYS A 190 3.77 -11.69 17.10
C LYS A 190 2.92 -12.58 16.18
N GLY A 191 3.54 -13.53 15.46
CA GLY A 191 2.85 -14.37 14.49
C GLY A 191 2.58 -13.70 13.14
N ARG A 192 3.21 -12.55 12.84
CA ARG A 192 3.00 -11.83 11.57
C ARG A 192 3.87 -12.41 10.47
N SER A 193 3.27 -12.59 9.30
CA SER A 193 3.97 -12.99 8.07
C SER A 193 4.76 -11.83 7.46
N LEU A 194 5.53 -12.13 6.41
CA LEU A 194 6.22 -11.11 5.60
C LEU A 194 5.28 -10.32 4.67
N ILE A 195 4.04 -10.80 4.47
CA ILE A 195 3.11 -10.25 3.48
C ILE A 195 2.73 -8.78 3.79
N PRO A 196 2.35 -8.40 5.02
CA PRO A 196 2.08 -6.99 5.34
C PRO A 196 3.25 -6.06 5.02
N LEU A 197 4.49 -6.54 5.19
CA LEU A 197 5.69 -5.76 4.89
C LEU A 197 5.85 -5.55 3.37
N ALA A 198 5.62 -6.60 2.58
CA ALA A 198 5.62 -6.50 1.13
C ALA A 198 4.53 -5.55 0.61
N ILE A 199 3.33 -5.57 1.21
CA ILE A 199 2.23 -4.65 0.87
C ILE A 199 2.66 -3.18 1.11
N ARG A 200 3.29 -2.88 2.26
CA ARG A 200 3.79 -1.52 2.57
C ARG A 200 4.84 -1.01 1.59
N THR A 201 5.68 -1.90 1.05
CA THR A 201 6.69 -1.51 0.04
C THR A 201 6.04 -1.07 -1.29
N GLY A 202 4.80 -1.50 -1.53
CA GLY A 202 4.06 -1.23 -2.75
C GLY A 202 4.57 -2.00 -3.99
N LYS A 203 5.53 -2.92 -3.82
CA LYS A 203 6.09 -3.72 -4.91
C LYS A 203 5.31 -5.04 -5.05
N LEU A 204 4.36 -5.07 -5.99
CA LEU A 204 3.48 -6.23 -6.21
C LEU A 204 4.27 -7.50 -6.56
N ASP A 205 5.42 -7.38 -7.23
CA ASP A 205 6.23 -8.53 -7.61
C ASP A 205 6.88 -9.24 -6.41
N VAL A 206 7.25 -8.48 -5.36
CA VAL A 206 7.74 -9.06 -4.10
C VAL A 206 6.62 -9.83 -3.42
N LEU A 207 5.42 -9.26 -3.38
CA LEU A 207 4.24 -9.93 -2.82
C LEU A 207 3.94 -11.23 -3.59
N LYS A 208 3.91 -11.20 -4.92
CA LYS A 208 3.70 -12.38 -5.77
C LYS A 208 4.74 -13.47 -5.50
N LEU A 209 6.02 -13.09 -5.36
CA LEU A 209 7.10 -14.02 -5.07
C LEU A 209 6.91 -14.71 -3.71
N LEU A 210 6.58 -13.94 -2.67
CA LEU A 210 6.32 -14.50 -1.33
C LEU A 210 5.13 -15.47 -1.34
N VAL A 211 4.05 -15.09 -2.02
CA VAL A 211 2.86 -15.95 -2.15
C VAL A 211 3.19 -17.23 -2.93
N ALA A 212 3.93 -17.14 -4.03
CA ALA A 212 4.39 -18.29 -4.81
C ALA A 212 5.35 -19.20 -4.02
N SER A 213 6.07 -18.67 -3.04
CA SER A 213 6.93 -19.44 -2.14
C SER A 213 6.17 -20.21 -1.05
N GLY A 214 4.83 -20.11 -1.01
CA GLY A 214 3.98 -20.80 -0.05
C GLY A 214 3.78 -20.05 1.27
N CYS A 215 4.05 -18.74 1.30
CA CYS A 215 3.76 -17.90 2.46
C CYS A 215 2.23 -17.85 2.69
N ARG A 216 1.79 -18.19 3.90
CA ARG A 216 0.38 -18.14 4.30
C ARG A 216 0.05 -16.81 4.94
N ILE A 217 -1.21 -16.42 4.86
CA ILE A 217 -1.73 -15.23 5.53
C ILE A 217 -2.47 -15.67 6.79
N ASN A 218 -2.33 -14.89 7.86
CA ASN A 218 -3.19 -14.98 9.02
C ASN A 218 -3.98 -13.69 9.20
N ASP A 219 -5.22 -13.66 8.72
CA ASP A 219 -6.08 -12.47 8.74
C ASP A 219 -6.26 -11.83 10.11
N SER A 220 -6.23 -12.63 11.17
CA SER A 220 -6.39 -12.15 12.55
C SER A 220 -5.20 -11.34 13.08
N VAL A 221 -4.05 -11.44 12.41
CA VAL A 221 -2.77 -10.87 12.87
C VAL A 221 -2.12 -9.98 11.81
N ASP A 222 -2.22 -10.36 10.53
CA ASP A 222 -1.55 -9.69 9.43
C ASP A 222 -2.30 -8.45 8.94
N PHE A 223 -3.63 -8.42 9.06
CA PHE A 223 -4.49 -7.31 8.63
C PHE A 223 -4.19 -6.85 7.19
N VAL A 224 -3.94 -7.81 6.29
CA VAL A 224 -3.47 -7.54 4.91
C VAL A 224 -4.43 -6.65 4.13
N LEU A 225 -5.74 -6.85 4.30
CA LEU A 225 -6.76 -6.05 3.63
C LEU A 225 -6.83 -4.64 4.20
N HIS A 226 -6.65 -4.45 5.51
CA HIS A 226 -6.57 -3.12 6.14
C HIS A 226 -5.37 -2.35 5.60
N GLU A 227 -4.20 -2.98 5.53
CA GLU A 227 -2.98 -2.34 5.04
C GLU A 227 -3.10 -1.95 3.56
N ALA A 228 -3.61 -2.86 2.72
CA ALA A 228 -3.86 -2.57 1.30
C ALA A 228 -4.93 -1.48 1.11
N ALA A 229 -5.93 -1.43 1.99
CA ALA A 229 -6.96 -0.40 2.00
C ALA A 229 -6.38 0.98 2.30
N VAL A 230 -5.54 1.13 3.34
CA VAL A 230 -4.89 2.41 3.69
C VAL A 230 -4.05 2.94 2.53
N LEU A 231 -3.34 2.06 1.83
CA LEU A 231 -2.42 2.43 0.75
C LEU A 231 -3.08 2.69 -0.61
N ASN A 232 -4.41 2.56 -0.71
CA ASN A 232 -5.17 2.65 -1.97
C ASN A 232 -4.68 1.69 -3.07
N ARG A 233 -4.29 0.48 -2.68
CA ARG A 233 -3.72 -0.52 -3.62
C ARG A 233 -4.76 -1.52 -4.04
N ILE A 234 -5.66 -1.11 -4.93
CA ILE A 234 -6.71 -1.99 -5.46
C ILE A 234 -6.14 -3.18 -6.24
N ASP A 235 -4.97 -3.03 -6.85
CA ASP A 235 -4.23 -4.09 -7.52
C ASP A 235 -3.78 -5.18 -6.53
N VAL A 236 -3.30 -4.78 -5.35
CA VAL A 236 -2.96 -5.68 -4.26
C VAL A 236 -4.22 -6.34 -3.69
N VAL A 237 -5.27 -5.57 -3.44
CA VAL A 237 -6.55 -6.11 -2.93
C VAL A 237 -7.08 -7.20 -3.87
N LYS A 238 -7.16 -6.93 -5.18
CA LYS A 238 -7.61 -7.91 -6.18
C LYS A 238 -6.73 -9.16 -6.19
N PHE A 239 -5.41 -8.98 -6.20
CA PHE A 239 -4.47 -10.10 -6.15
C PHE A 239 -4.64 -10.96 -4.89
N LEU A 240 -4.89 -10.35 -3.73
CA LEU A 240 -5.13 -11.07 -2.49
C LEU A 240 -6.41 -11.91 -2.57
N PHE A 241 -7.51 -11.36 -3.08
CA PHE A 241 -8.75 -12.13 -3.29
C PHE A 241 -8.60 -13.24 -4.35
N ASP A 242 -7.85 -13.00 -5.42
CA ASP A 242 -7.62 -13.99 -6.46
C ASP A 242 -6.86 -15.23 -5.93
N TYR A 243 -5.95 -15.05 -4.97
CA TYR A 243 -5.11 -16.13 -4.45
C TYR A 243 -5.61 -16.73 -3.13
N PHE A 244 -6.18 -15.91 -2.24
CA PHE A 244 -6.58 -16.28 -0.89
C PHE A 244 -8.09 -16.14 -0.63
N GLY A 245 -8.91 -16.02 -1.68
CA GLY A 245 -10.35 -15.68 -1.54
C GLY A 245 -11.14 -16.52 -0.54
N ASP A 246 -10.83 -17.81 -0.40
CA ASP A 246 -11.52 -18.71 0.55
C ASP A 246 -11.06 -18.51 2.02
N GLU A 247 -9.86 -17.96 2.22
CA GLU A 247 -9.25 -17.73 3.54
C GLU A 247 -9.45 -16.28 4.03
N LEU A 248 -9.72 -15.35 3.12
CA LEU A 248 -9.84 -13.92 3.42
C LEU A 248 -11.25 -13.52 3.83
N ASP A 249 -11.37 -12.90 5.01
CA ASP A 249 -12.60 -12.24 5.43
C ASP A 249 -12.53 -10.74 5.13
N VAL A 250 -13.34 -10.29 4.17
CA VAL A 250 -13.51 -8.87 3.83
C VAL A 250 -14.01 -8.03 5.01
N ASN A 251 -14.67 -8.67 6.00
CA ASN A 251 -15.17 -8.04 7.21
C ASN A 251 -14.27 -8.26 8.43
N SER A 252 -13.05 -8.77 8.23
CA SER A 252 -12.07 -8.99 9.29
C SER A 252 -11.83 -7.70 10.09
N MET A 253 -11.69 -7.84 11.41
CA MET A 253 -11.59 -6.71 12.32
C MET A 253 -10.18 -6.63 12.91
N ASN A 254 -9.62 -5.42 12.92
CA ASN A 254 -8.36 -5.17 13.61
C ASN A 254 -8.56 -5.00 15.13
N THR A 255 -7.51 -4.64 15.86
CA THR A 255 -7.54 -4.44 17.32
C THR A 255 -8.52 -3.36 17.79
N GLU A 256 -8.93 -2.44 16.92
CA GLU A 256 -9.92 -1.39 17.20
C GLU A 256 -11.34 -1.77 16.74
N SER A 257 -11.54 -3.03 16.33
CA SER A 257 -12.75 -3.53 15.67
C SER A 257 -13.06 -2.86 14.32
N LYS A 258 -12.06 -2.25 13.67
CA LYS A 258 -12.22 -1.63 12.36
C LYS A 258 -12.06 -2.67 11.26
N THR A 259 -12.95 -2.63 10.28
CA THR A 259 -12.88 -3.43 9.04
C THR A 259 -12.03 -2.74 7.96
N PRO A 260 -11.61 -3.43 6.89
CA PRO A 260 -10.90 -2.81 5.76
C PRO A 260 -11.66 -1.63 5.14
N ILE A 261 -13.00 -1.68 5.11
CA ILE A 261 -13.84 -0.57 4.63
C ILE A 261 -13.69 0.67 5.53
N HIS A 262 -13.56 0.52 6.85
CA HIS A 262 -13.30 1.67 7.73
C HIS A 262 -11.99 2.36 7.35
N MET A 263 -10.93 1.58 7.08
CA MET A 263 -9.62 2.13 6.67
C MET A 263 -9.71 2.85 5.33
N ALA A 264 -10.34 2.23 4.33
CA ALA A 264 -10.53 2.85 3.02
C ALA A 264 -11.38 4.14 3.12
N ALA A 265 -12.42 4.14 3.95
CA ALA A 265 -13.27 5.31 4.17
C ALA A 265 -12.56 6.44 4.93
N MET A 266 -11.73 6.10 5.92
CA MET A 266 -10.91 7.03 6.68
C MET A 266 -9.88 7.77 5.81
N GLU A 267 -9.36 7.09 4.78
CA GLU A 267 -8.40 7.67 3.81
C GLU A 267 -9.08 8.18 2.51
N GLY A 268 -10.38 7.93 2.33
CA GLY A 268 -11.16 8.41 1.19
C GLY A 268 -11.00 7.62 -0.11
N HIS A 269 -10.56 6.37 -0.05
CA HIS A 269 -10.26 5.52 -1.20
C HIS A 269 -11.50 4.83 -1.77
N VAL A 270 -12.33 5.60 -2.48
CA VAL A 270 -13.65 5.17 -2.99
C VAL A 270 -13.59 3.87 -3.80
N SER A 271 -12.62 3.74 -4.71
CA SER A 271 -12.49 2.53 -5.55
C SER A 271 -12.22 1.26 -4.73
N VAL A 272 -11.56 1.37 -3.58
CA VAL A 272 -11.34 0.24 -2.68
C VAL A 272 -12.62 -0.07 -1.90
N ILE A 273 -13.35 0.96 -1.46
CA ILE A 273 -14.67 0.81 -0.81
C ILE A 273 -15.65 0.11 -1.76
N GLU A 274 -15.75 0.59 -3.01
CA GLU A 274 -16.56 0.00 -4.08
C GLU A 274 -16.25 -1.48 -4.26
N PHE A 275 -14.96 -1.83 -4.36
CA PHE A 275 -14.54 -3.21 -4.52
C PHE A 275 -14.94 -4.06 -3.30
N PHE A 276 -14.66 -3.62 -2.07
CA PHE A 276 -15.03 -4.37 -0.88
C PHE A 276 -16.54 -4.57 -0.76
N VAL A 277 -17.35 -3.56 -1.05
CA VAL A 277 -18.82 -3.69 -1.06
C VAL A 277 -19.25 -4.71 -2.12
N SER A 278 -18.64 -4.70 -3.31
CA SER A 278 -18.96 -5.64 -4.39
C SER A 278 -18.69 -7.11 -4.04
N VAL A 279 -17.75 -7.38 -3.13
CA VAL A 279 -17.41 -8.73 -2.65
C VAL A 279 -18.07 -9.07 -1.30
N GLY A 280 -19.05 -8.29 -0.85
CA GLY A 280 -19.85 -8.59 0.36
C GLY A 280 -19.34 -7.94 1.66
N GLY A 281 -18.46 -6.95 1.56
CA GLY A 281 -18.04 -6.13 2.68
C GLY A 281 -19.17 -5.26 3.20
N ASN A 282 -19.34 -5.20 4.52
CA ASN A 282 -20.43 -4.49 5.18
C ASN A 282 -20.11 -2.98 5.35
N PRO A 283 -20.75 -2.06 4.59
CA PRO A 283 -20.53 -0.62 4.74
C PRO A 283 -21.11 -0.05 6.04
N ASN A 284 -21.88 -0.85 6.79
CA ASN A 284 -22.53 -0.51 8.05
C ASN A 284 -21.82 -1.09 9.27
N ALA A 285 -20.67 -1.72 9.08
CA ALA A 285 -19.88 -2.25 10.19
C ALA A 285 -19.57 -1.13 11.19
N VAL A 286 -19.43 -1.50 12.46
CA VAL A 286 -19.13 -0.55 13.54
C VAL A 286 -17.85 -0.95 14.24
N ASP A 287 -17.00 0.03 14.53
CA ASP A 287 -15.78 -0.18 15.30
C ASP A 287 -16.02 -0.11 16.83
N SER A 288 -14.93 -0.15 17.61
CA SER A 288 -14.98 -0.08 19.07
C SER A 288 -15.64 1.19 19.64
N GLN A 289 -15.68 2.28 18.86
CA GLN A 289 -16.36 3.54 19.21
C GLN A 289 -17.78 3.62 18.65
N LYS A 290 -18.28 2.50 18.09
CA LYS A 290 -19.51 2.45 17.29
C LYS A 290 -19.47 3.35 16.05
N TRP A 291 -18.27 3.72 15.57
CA TRP A 291 -18.16 4.48 14.35
C TRP A 291 -18.36 3.55 13.17
N THR A 292 -19.18 4.00 12.22
CA THR A 292 -19.31 3.37 10.91
C THR A 292 -18.26 3.92 9.95
N PRO A 293 -18.00 3.28 8.78
CA PRO A 293 -17.18 3.86 7.72
C PRO A 293 -17.60 5.29 7.36
N LEU A 294 -18.90 5.60 7.41
CA LEU A 294 -19.43 6.94 7.16
C LEU A 294 -18.95 7.97 8.20
N HIS A 295 -18.82 7.60 9.48
CA HIS A 295 -18.25 8.49 10.50
C HIS A 295 -16.80 8.83 10.18
N HIS A 296 -15.99 7.83 9.80
CA HIS A 296 -14.59 8.03 9.42
C HIS A 296 -14.45 8.92 8.20
N ALA A 297 -15.18 8.64 7.11
CA ALA A 297 -15.18 9.48 5.91
C ALA A 297 -15.65 10.92 6.19
N ALA A 298 -16.66 11.08 7.07
CA ALA A 298 -17.16 12.38 7.48
C ALA A 298 -16.14 13.17 8.30
N SER A 299 -15.45 12.51 9.24
CA SER A 299 -14.42 13.12 10.10
C SER A 299 -13.20 13.66 9.36
N ARG A 300 -12.95 13.17 8.14
CA ARG A 300 -11.80 13.51 7.29
C ARG A 300 -12.18 14.28 6.03
N CYS A 301 -13.46 14.64 5.87
CA CYS A 301 -14.00 15.38 4.73
C CYS A 301 -13.85 14.68 3.37
N HIS A 302 -13.96 13.35 3.34
CA HIS A 302 -13.88 12.59 2.09
C HIS A 302 -15.22 12.59 1.35
N LEU A 303 -15.52 13.70 0.65
CA LEU A 303 -16.81 13.97 -0.01
C LEU A 303 -17.33 12.78 -0.84
N LYS A 304 -16.52 12.27 -1.77
CA LYS A 304 -16.92 11.16 -2.65
C LYS A 304 -17.14 9.85 -1.90
N ALA A 305 -16.37 9.59 -0.84
CA ALA A 305 -16.57 8.42 -0.01
C ALA A 305 -17.86 8.55 0.81
N VAL A 306 -18.19 9.75 1.30
CA VAL A 306 -19.46 10.05 1.97
C VAL A 306 -20.63 9.87 1.00
N GLU A 307 -20.55 10.41 -0.23
CA GLU A 307 -21.56 10.21 -1.27
C GLU A 307 -21.80 8.72 -1.54
N PHE A 308 -20.73 7.99 -1.87
CA PHE A 308 -20.81 6.56 -2.16
C PHE A 308 -21.38 5.76 -0.96
N LEU A 309 -20.90 6.02 0.26
CA LEU A 309 -21.39 5.32 1.44
C LEU A 309 -22.86 5.64 1.71
N LEU A 310 -23.33 6.87 1.51
CA LEU A 310 -24.75 7.22 1.67
C LEU A 310 -25.65 6.52 0.64
N GLU A 311 -25.14 6.23 -0.56
CA GLU A 311 -25.88 5.44 -1.56
C GLU A 311 -25.99 3.96 -1.16
N GLN A 312 -24.94 3.40 -0.55
CA GLN A 312 -24.87 1.99 -0.17
C GLN A 312 -25.38 1.70 1.26
N SER A 313 -25.65 2.73 2.07
CA SER A 313 -25.96 2.56 3.49
C SER A 313 -27.07 3.46 4.02
N ASP A 314 -27.87 2.94 4.95
CA ASP A 314 -28.88 3.70 5.71
C ASP A 314 -28.36 4.16 7.10
N VAL A 315 -27.04 4.14 7.32
CA VAL A 315 -26.43 4.52 8.62
C VAL A 315 -26.14 6.02 8.75
N LYS A 316 -26.81 6.86 7.94
CA LYS A 316 -26.70 8.32 7.99
C LYS A 316 -26.92 8.89 9.39
N TYR A 317 -27.80 8.26 10.16
CA TYR A 317 -28.16 8.66 11.53
C TYR A 317 -27.62 7.72 12.60
N ALA A 318 -26.69 6.82 12.24
CA ALA A 318 -26.03 5.97 13.23
C ALA A 318 -25.32 6.85 14.27
N ARG A 319 -25.26 6.34 15.50
CA ARG A 319 -24.72 7.07 16.64
C ARG A 319 -23.51 6.35 17.21
N ASP A 320 -22.45 7.10 17.43
CA ASP A 320 -21.27 6.62 18.17
C ASP A 320 -21.58 6.41 19.66
N ILE A 321 -20.56 6.01 20.43
CA ILE A 321 -20.70 5.85 21.90
C ILE A 321 -21.07 7.14 22.64
N ASN A 322 -20.79 8.31 22.06
CA ASN A 322 -21.13 9.62 22.60
C ASN A 322 -22.51 10.11 22.12
N GLY A 323 -23.22 9.31 21.33
CA GLY A 323 -24.51 9.65 20.75
C GLY A 323 -24.42 10.55 19.50
N LYS A 324 -23.23 10.78 18.97
CA LYS A 324 -22.96 11.66 17.83
C LYS A 324 -23.16 10.93 16.51
N THR A 325 -23.76 11.65 15.56
CA THR A 325 -23.96 11.22 14.16
C THR A 325 -22.78 11.63 13.27
N PRO A 326 -22.63 11.05 12.06
CA PRO A 326 -21.61 11.50 11.11
C PRO A 326 -21.68 13.00 10.80
N PHE A 327 -22.88 13.59 10.81
CA PHE A 327 -23.06 15.04 10.66
C PHE A 327 -22.43 15.82 11.81
N GLU A 328 -22.67 15.40 13.06
CA GLU A 328 -22.14 16.08 14.24
C GLU A 328 -20.62 15.97 14.29
N ILE A 329 -20.06 14.80 13.93
CA ILE A 329 -18.62 14.62 13.77
C ILE A 329 -18.05 15.56 12.69
N ALA A 330 -18.68 15.64 11.51
CA ALA A 330 -18.27 16.59 10.48
C ALA A 330 -18.34 18.05 10.97
N GLY A 331 -19.33 18.39 11.80
CA GLY A 331 -19.46 19.70 12.41
C GLY A 331 -18.32 20.03 13.39
N GLU A 332 -17.97 19.07 14.25
CA GLU A 332 -16.84 19.20 15.19
C GLU A 332 -15.49 19.31 14.48
N SER A 333 -15.33 18.61 13.35
CA SER A 333 -14.14 18.70 12.50
C SER A 333 -14.14 19.93 11.58
N GLY A 334 -15.19 20.76 11.58
CA GLY A 334 -15.30 21.98 10.77
C GLY A 334 -15.56 21.72 9.28
N HIS A 335 -16.04 20.54 8.91
CA HIS A 335 -16.25 20.09 7.53
C HIS A 335 -17.62 20.49 6.97
N THR A 336 -17.85 21.81 6.85
CA THR A 336 -19.11 22.40 6.38
C THR A 336 -19.57 21.92 5.01
N ARG A 337 -18.64 21.52 4.13
CA ARG A 337 -18.94 20.94 2.81
C ARG A 337 -19.81 19.70 2.88
N LEU A 338 -19.72 18.92 3.96
CA LEU A 338 -20.51 17.71 4.13
C LEU A 338 -21.94 17.98 4.64
N PHE A 339 -22.23 19.19 5.11
CA PHE A 339 -23.52 19.47 5.72
C PHE A 339 -24.68 19.33 4.72
N GLY A 340 -24.43 19.68 3.46
CA GLY A 340 -25.34 19.44 2.32
C GLY A 340 -25.80 17.98 2.25
N LEU A 341 -24.82 17.07 2.20
CA LEU A 341 -25.01 15.62 2.10
C LEU A 341 -25.64 15.02 3.37
N LEU A 342 -25.08 15.36 4.53
CA LEU A 342 -25.38 14.68 5.78
C LEU A 342 -26.62 15.22 6.49
N ARG A 343 -27.05 16.46 6.23
CA ARG A 343 -28.20 17.06 6.94
C ARG A 343 -29.13 17.87 6.06
N TYR A 344 -28.60 18.73 5.20
CA TYR A 344 -29.43 19.71 4.53
C TYR A 344 -30.31 19.11 3.44
N GLY A 345 -29.90 18.02 2.78
CA GLY A 345 -30.76 17.27 1.88
C GLY A 345 -32.08 16.83 2.53
N ASP A 346 -32.01 16.12 3.66
CA ASP A 346 -33.21 15.59 4.33
C ASP A 346 -34.01 16.69 5.00
N ALA A 347 -33.33 17.73 5.52
CA ALA A 347 -33.99 18.90 6.07
C ALA A 347 -34.76 19.66 4.98
N LEU A 348 -34.19 19.80 3.79
CA LEU A 348 -34.82 20.43 2.62
C LEU A 348 -36.03 19.63 2.15
N LEU A 349 -35.90 18.31 1.97
CA LEU A 349 -36.99 17.40 1.62
C LEU A 349 -38.13 17.48 2.64
N ARG A 350 -37.80 17.44 3.95
CA ARG A 350 -38.79 17.54 5.03
C ARG A 350 -39.47 18.91 5.04
N ALA A 351 -38.72 20.00 4.87
CA ALA A 351 -39.25 21.36 4.82
C ALA A 351 -40.20 21.55 3.63
N ALA A 352 -39.86 21.00 2.47
CA ALA A 352 -40.70 21.00 1.27
C ALA A 352 -42.02 20.26 1.47
N ARG A 353 -42.01 19.14 2.20
CA ARG A 353 -43.20 18.34 2.52
C ARG A 353 -44.20 19.07 3.44
N VAL A 354 -43.71 19.85 4.40
CA VAL A 354 -44.53 20.50 5.44
C VAL A 354 -44.79 22.00 5.21
N ASP A 355 -44.37 22.56 4.07
CA ASP A 355 -44.46 23.99 3.73
C ASP A 355 -43.69 24.93 4.69
N ASN A 356 -42.60 24.45 5.29
CA ASN A 356 -41.76 25.28 6.15
C ASN A 356 -40.81 26.13 5.31
N VAL A 357 -41.33 27.23 4.75
CA VAL A 357 -40.60 28.17 3.88
C VAL A 357 -39.34 28.73 4.55
N HIS A 358 -39.38 29.00 5.86
CA HIS A 358 -38.21 29.55 6.56
C HIS A 358 -37.07 28.53 6.63
N ALA A 359 -37.37 27.28 7.01
CA ALA A 359 -36.39 26.20 7.00
C ALA A 359 -35.90 25.90 5.57
N LEU A 360 -36.78 26.01 4.57
CA LEU A 360 -36.45 25.77 3.17
C LEU A 360 -35.45 26.81 2.64
N LYS A 361 -35.71 28.11 2.86
CA LYS A 361 -34.78 29.20 2.52
C LYS A 361 -33.46 29.09 3.28
N LYS A 362 -33.51 28.72 4.56
CA LYS A 362 -32.32 28.51 5.38
C LYS A 362 -31.44 27.38 4.82
N CYS A 363 -32.02 26.21 4.52
CA CYS A 363 -31.28 25.07 3.98
C CYS A 363 -30.64 25.42 2.62
N LEU A 364 -31.39 26.08 1.73
CA LEU A 364 -30.87 26.52 0.43
C LEU A 364 -29.75 27.57 0.58
N GLY A 365 -29.89 28.52 1.51
CA GLY A 365 -28.84 29.50 1.83
C GLY A 365 -27.59 28.89 2.46
N GLU A 366 -27.74 27.76 3.16
CA GLU A 366 -26.64 26.97 3.73
C GLU A 366 -26.02 25.97 2.73
N GLY A 367 -26.43 26.02 1.45
CA GLY A 367 -25.83 25.24 0.36
C GLY A 367 -26.48 23.87 0.10
N ALA A 368 -27.72 23.65 0.53
CA ALA A 368 -28.46 22.45 0.15
C ALA A 368 -28.65 22.37 -1.37
N GLU A 369 -28.39 21.20 -1.95
CA GLU A 369 -28.71 20.92 -3.36
C GLU A 369 -30.22 20.90 -3.56
N VAL A 370 -30.73 21.85 -4.35
CA VAL A 370 -32.16 22.03 -4.61
C VAL A 370 -32.81 20.84 -5.31
N ASN A 371 -32.05 20.12 -6.16
CA ASN A 371 -32.50 18.98 -6.97
C ASN A 371 -32.09 17.62 -6.40
N ARG A 372 -31.62 17.57 -5.14
CA ARG A 372 -31.25 16.30 -4.51
C ARG A 372 -32.42 15.34 -4.50
N LYS A 373 -32.16 14.10 -4.92
CA LYS A 373 -33.15 13.02 -4.89
C LYS A 373 -33.08 12.23 -3.59
N ASP A 374 -34.21 11.72 -3.12
CA ASP A 374 -34.29 10.72 -2.06
C ASP A 374 -34.21 9.29 -2.62
N GLN A 375 -34.42 8.28 -1.77
CA GLN A 375 -34.35 6.85 -2.12
C GLN A 375 -35.37 6.40 -3.17
N ASN A 376 -36.40 7.19 -3.46
CA ASN A 376 -37.39 6.91 -4.50
C ASN A 376 -37.17 7.77 -5.75
N GLY A 377 -36.04 8.48 -5.83
CA GLY A 377 -35.76 9.44 -6.88
C GLY A 377 -36.48 10.79 -6.70
N TRP A 378 -37.16 11.04 -5.57
CA TRP A 378 -37.97 12.24 -5.39
C TRP A 378 -37.12 13.44 -4.99
N THR A 379 -37.31 14.56 -5.69
CA THR A 379 -36.74 15.86 -5.32
C THR A 379 -37.62 16.60 -4.30
N PRO A 380 -37.12 17.65 -3.62
CA PRO A 380 -37.95 18.54 -2.82
C PRO A 380 -39.17 19.07 -3.59
N LEU A 381 -39.02 19.30 -4.90
CA LEU A 381 -40.11 19.75 -5.75
C LEU A 381 -41.18 18.67 -5.95
N HIS A 382 -40.82 17.39 -6.06
CA HIS A 382 -41.79 16.28 -6.08
C HIS A 382 -42.63 16.27 -4.79
N TRP A 383 -41.97 16.32 -3.62
CA TRP A 383 -42.65 16.33 -2.32
C TRP A 383 -43.56 17.54 -2.13
N ALA A 384 -43.08 18.74 -2.46
CA ALA A 384 -43.89 19.97 -2.36
C ALA A 384 -45.09 19.91 -3.31
N SER A 385 -44.91 19.30 -4.49
CA SER A 385 -45.96 19.19 -5.51
C SER A 385 -47.03 18.17 -5.12
N PHE A 386 -46.63 16.98 -4.69
CA PHE A 386 -47.52 15.94 -4.21
C PHE A 386 -48.33 16.37 -2.96
N LYS A 387 -47.76 17.24 -2.10
CA LYS A 387 -48.43 17.74 -0.90
C LYS A 387 -49.16 19.07 -1.08
N GLY A 388 -49.13 19.66 -2.28
CA GLY A 388 -49.85 20.90 -2.59
C GLY A 388 -49.25 22.15 -1.93
N ARG A 389 -47.95 22.13 -1.60
CA ARG A 389 -47.27 23.20 -0.85
C ARG A 389 -46.80 24.32 -1.78
N ILE A 390 -47.72 25.19 -2.17
CA ILE A 390 -47.49 26.24 -3.18
C ILE A 390 -46.33 27.17 -2.81
N LYS A 391 -46.19 27.55 -1.52
CA LYS A 391 -45.12 28.46 -1.10
C LYS A 391 -43.76 27.79 -1.22
N SER A 392 -43.64 26.55 -0.75
CA SER A 392 -42.44 25.73 -0.97
C SER A 392 -42.11 25.55 -2.45
N VAL A 393 -43.10 25.27 -3.31
CA VAL A 393 -42.89 25.15 -4.77
C VAL A 393 -42.28 26.42 -5.34
N LYS A 394 -42.84 27.59 -5.04
CA LYS A 394 -42.30 28.87 -5.53
C LYS A 394 -40.86 29.11 -5.09
N VAL A 395 -40.57 28.87 -3.81
CA VAL A 395 -39.21 29.09 -3.28
C VAL A 395 -38.20 28.11 -3.90
N LEU A 396 -38.58 26.84 -4.10
CA LEU A 396 -37.72 25.86 -4.77
C LEU A 396 -37.42 26.28 -6.21
N LEU A 397 -38.43 26.72 -6.97
CA LEU A 397 -38.26 27.21 -8.34
C LEU A 397 -37.40 28.48 -8.41
N GLU A 398 -37.60 29.42 -7.50
CA GLU A 398 -36.75 30.63 -7.36
C GLU A 398 -35.27 30.29 -7.13
N HIS A 399 -34.97 29.15 -6.53
CA HIS A 399 -33.61 28.67 -6.26
C HIS A 399 -33.13 27.62 -7.27
N GLY A 400 -33.74 27.56 -8.45
CA GLY A 400 -33.26 26.74 -9.56
C GLY A 400 -33.70 25.27 -9.52
N ALA A 401 -34.81 24.94 -8.84
CA ALA A 401 -35.36 23.59 -8.91
C ALA A 401 -35.75 23.22 -10.35
N GLU A 402 -35.31 22.04 -10.80
CA GLU A 402 -35.63 21.50 -12.12
C GLU A 402 -37.08 21.02 -12.15
N VAL A 403 -37.89 21.65 -12.99
CA VAL A 403 -39.33 21.38 -13.14
C VAL A 403 -39.64 20.02 -13.75
N ASP A 404 -38.75 19.50 -14.59
CA ASP A 404 -38.93 18.29 -15.40
C ASP A 404 -38.06 17.11 -14.90
N CYS A 405 -37.49 17.21 -13.70
CA CYS A 405 -36.82 16.08 -13.07
C CYS A 405 -37.78 14.88 -12.97
N VAL A 406 -37.32 13.69 -13.34
CA VAL A 406 -38.09 12.44 -13.16
C VAL A 406 -37.61 11.66 -11.93
N ASP A 407 -38.55 11.06 -11.22
CA ASP A 407 -38.26 10.05 -10.20
C ASP A 407 -37.93 8.68 -10.82
N ASP A 408 -37.67 7.67 -9.97
CA ASP A 408 -37.28 6.33 -10.42
C ASP A 408 -38.40 5.60 -11.19
N ALA A 409 -39.65 6.06 -11.05
CA ALA A 409 -40.82 5.56 -11.76
C ALA A 409 -41.15 6.41 -13.02
N GLY A 410 -40.35 7.42 -13.34
CA GLY A 410 -40.53 8.30 -14.49
C GLY A 410 -41.56 9.42 -14.29
N TYR A 411 -42.03 9.65 -13.06
CA TYR A 411 -42.96 10.73 -12.74
C TYR A 411 -42.22 12.05 -12.57
N THR A 412 -42.80 13.13 -13.07
CA THR A 412 -42.32 14.50 -12.84
C THR A 412 -43.10 15.16 -11.69
N PRO A 413 -42.64 16.28 -11.10
CA PRO A 413 -43.39 17.00 -10.09
C PRO A 413 -44.81 17.39 -10.53
N LEU A 414 -45.00 17.67 -11.83
CA LEU A 414 -46.31 17.96 -12.41
C LEU A 414 -47.24 16.74 -12.37
N HIS A 415 -46.72 15.53 -12.63
CA HIS A 415 -47.50 14.31 -12.50
C HIS A 415 -47.95 14.11 -11.04
N CYS A 416 -47.05 14.30 -10.08
CA CYS A 416 -47.39 14.19 -8.65
C CYS A 416 -48.45 15.22 -8.22
N ALA A 417 -48.39 16.46 -8.72
CA ALA A 417 -49.41 17.48 -8.44
C ALA A 417 -50.78 17.13 -9.06
N ALA A 418 -50.78 16.55 -10.27
CA ALA A 418 -51.99 16.15 -10.96
C ALA A 418 -52.67 14.93 -10.31
N GLU A 419 -51.88 13.94 -9.90
CA GLU A 419 -52.35 12.77 -9.18
C GLU A 419 -52.98 13.14 -7.82
N ALA A 420 -52.33 14.04 -7.08
CA ALA A 420 -52.83 14.53 -5.80
C ALA A 420 -53.95 15.59 -5.91
N GLY A 421 -54.34 16.02 -7.12
CA GLY A 421 -55.42 16.98 -7.35
C GLY A 421 -55.07 18.43 -6.99
N HIS A 422 -53.79 18.81 -6.92
CA HIS A 422 -53.33 20.14 -6.54
C HIS A 422 -53.23 21.11 -7.73
N LEU A 423 -54.38 21.59 -8.20
CA LEU A 423 -54.50 22.41 -9.42
C LEU A 423 -53.61 23.67 -9.41
N GLN A 424 -53.57 24.40 -8.29
CA GLN A 424 -52.76 25.62 -8.19
C GLN A 424 -51.27 25.35 -8.31
N VAL A 425 -50.77 24.21 -7.79
CA VAL A 425 -49.37 23.83 -7.96
C VAL A 425 -49.07 23.45 -9.40
N ALA A 426 -49.93 22.65 -10.02
CA ALA A 426 -49.79 22.27 -11.42
C ALA A 426 -49.71 23.50 -12.34
N LEU A 427 -50.56 24.51 -12.11
CA LEU A 427 -50.51 25.78 -12.85
C LEU A 427 -49.18 26.52 -12.66
N VAL A 428 -48.62 26.55 -11.44
CA VAL A 428 -47.32 27.18 -11.17
C VAL A 428 -46.18 26.45 -11.88
N LEU A 429 -46.18 25.11 -11.87
CA LEU A 429 -45.17 24.29 -12.55
C LEU A 429 -45.22 24.47 -14.08
N ILE A 430 -46.42 24.50 -14.66
CA ILE A 430 -46.62 24.76 -16.10
C ILE A 430 -46.11 26.16 -16.46
N ALA A 431 -46.41 27.17 -15.63
CA ALA A 431 -45.96 28.54 -15.85
C ALA A 431 -44.42 28.69 -15.80
N HIS A 432 -43.72 27.81 -15.07
CA HIS A 432 -42.25 27.79 -15.00
C HIS A 432 -41.61 26.82 -15.99
N GLY A 433 -42.36 26.37 -17.01
CA GLY A 433 -41.81 25.60 -18.12
C GLY A 433 -41.83 24.08 -17.96
N GLY A 434 -42.61 23.51 -17.02
CA GLY A 434 -42.74 22.06 -16.78
C GLY A 434 -43.44 21.26 -17.89
N CYS A 435 -43.12 21.56 -19.15
CA CYS A 435 -43.79 21.05 -20.34
C CYS A 435 -42.81 20.99 -21.52
N GLN A 436 -41.90 20.01 -21.59
CA GLN A 436 -41.20 19.74 -22.87
C GLN A 436 -41.00 18.28 -23.29
N THR A 437 -41.23 17.21 -22.51
CA THR A 437 -41.04 15.86 -23.08
C THR A 437 -42.07 14.80 -22.66
N ASN A 438 -42.70 14.22 -23.70
CA ASN A 438 -43.50 12.99 -23.74
C ASN A 438 -44.80 12.92 -22.92
N LEU A 439 -45.86 13.45 -23.53
CA LEU A 439 -47.24 12.94 -23.45
C LEU A 439 -47.40 11.45 -23.85
N LYS A 440 -46.31 10.69 -24.07
CA LYS A 440 -46.33 9.31 -24.58
C LYS A 440 -46.56 8.25 -23.52
N THR A 441 -46.43 8.56 -22.22
CA THR A 441 -46.69 7.58 -21.14
C THR A 441 -48.11 7.64 -20.59
N PHE A 442 -48.97 8.52 -21.12
CA PHE A 442 -50.40 8.54 -20.79
C PHE A 442 -51.15 7.40 -21.48
N GLN A 443 -50.93 6.16 -21.04
CA GLN A 443 -51.86 5.10 -21.40
C GLN A 443 -53.18 5.14 -20.61
N HIS A 444 -53.34 5.95 -19.55
CA HIS A 444 -54.65 6.02 -18.87
C HIS A 444 -55.23 7.34 -18.36
N VAL A 445 -54.52 8.45 -18.07
CA VAL A 445 -55.21 9.69 -17.66
C VAL A 445 -54.41 10.96 -17.93
N SER A 446 -54.88 11.83 -18.83
CA SER A 446 -54.25 13.15 -19.03
C SER A 446 -54.19 13.95 -17.72
N PRO A 447 -53.17 14.81 -17.48
CA PRO A 447 -53.06 15.59 -16.24
C PRO A 447 -54.30 16.44 -15.98
N LEU A 448 -54.88 17.01 -17.04
CA LEU A 448 -56.14 17.76 -17.04
C LEU A 448 -57.39 16.88 -16.80
N GLY A 449 -57.35 15.60 -17.13
CA GLY A 449 -58.43 14.64 -16.90
C GLY A 449 -58.57 14.23 -15.43
N SER A 450 -57.46 14.11 -14.70
CA SER A 450 -57.45 13.79 -13.26
C SER A 450 -58.08 14.90 -12.40
N PHE A 451 -57.88 16.17 -12.76
CA PHE A 451 -58.51 17.30 -12.06
C PHE A 451 -60.04 17.33 -12.20
N LYS A 452 -60.62 16.72 -13.25
CA LYS A 452 -62.08 16.65 -13.43
C LYS A 452 -62.78 15.70 -12.47
N LYS A 453 -62.06 14.73 -11.86
CA LYS A 453 -62.66 13.80 -10.88
C LYS A 453 -62.84 14.42 -9.48
N HIS A 454 -62.14 15.52 -9.16
CA HIS A 454 -62.13 16.11 -7.82
C HIS A 454 -62.88 17.45 -7.70
N VAL A 455 -63.35 18.05 -8.80
CA VAL A 455 -64.06 19.34 -8.78
C VAL A 455 -65.54 19.13 -9.12
N SER A 456 -66.40 19.10 -8.09
CA SER A 456 -67.82 19.40 -8.25
C SER A 456 -67.94 20.86 -8.68
N LEU A 457 -68.23 21.08 -9.97
CA LEU A 457 -68.44 22.37 -10.60
C LEU A 457 -69.83 22.92 -10.26
N ASP A 458 -69.98 23.62 -9.13
CA ASP A 458 -71.20 24.38 -8.80
C ASP A 458 -71.01 25.91 -8.73
N TYR A 459 -69.84 26.44 -9.10
CA TYR A 459 -69.55 27.87 -8.85
C TYR A 459 -69.41 28.79 -10.08
N TYR A 460 -69.66 28.32 -11.31
CA TYR A 460 -69.45 29.15 -12.52
C TYR A 460 -70.66 29.38 -13.46
N ASN A 461 -71.87 28.88 -13.16
CA ASN A 461 -73.02 29.03 -14.06
C ASN A 461 -74.07 30.08 -13.67
N LYS A 462 -73.71 31.12 -12.90
CA LYS A 462 -74.60 32.28 -12.65
C LYS A 462 -73.87 33.59 -12.87
N LYS A 463 -73.71 34.00 -14.13
CA LYS A 463 -73.78 35.40 -14.61
C LYS A 463 -73.24 35.49 -16.05
N SER A 464 -74.11 35.27 -17.03
CA SER A 464 -74.02 35.91 -18.35
C SER A 464 -75.27 35.58 -19.17
N GLU A 465 -76.44 36.01 -18.71
CA GLU A 465 -77.54 36.37 -19.60
C GLU A 465 -77.79 37.85 -19.34
N THR A 466 -77.28 38.69 -20.24
CA THR A 466 -77.56 40.12 -20.24
C THR A 466 -77.73 40.56 -21.70
N ILE A 467 -78.98 40.79 -22.07
CA ILE A 467 -79.51 41.96 -22.79
C ILE A 467 -78.95 42.27 -24.20
N ALA A 468 -79.93 42.29 -25.12
CA ALA A 468 -80.02 42.96 -26.42
C ALA A 468 -79.28 42.35 -27.61
#